data_AF-A0A956K0W2-F1
#
_entry.id   AF-A0A956K0W2-F1
#
_cell.length_a   1.000
_cell.length_b   1.000
_cell.length_c   1.000
_cell.angle_alpha   90.00
_cell.angle_beta   90.00
_cell.angle_gamma   90.00
#
_symmetry.space_group_name_H-M   'P 1'
#
loop_
_entity.id
_entity.type
_entity.pdbx_description
1 polymer ?
#
loop_
_entity_poly.entity_id
_entity_poly.type
_entity_poly.pdbx_seq_one_letter_code
_entity_poly.pdbx_strand_id
1 'polypeptide(L)'
;MRTKYRVVWWVACLSLTFAGCSTADDATRSDEDRAESRCRALADHLVDLRLDGLDGVNADHRRALRDSLGADFVARCVNETPSEQVECAIASSDTDGAAECLAHGDASRP
;
A
#
# COMPACT_ATOMS: atom_id res chain seq x y z
N MET A 1 -49.03 36.74 8.50
CA MET A 1 -48.51 37.79 7.59
C MET A 1 -47.10 38.17 8.03
N ARG A 2 -46.18 38.35 7.06
CA ARG A 2 -44.74 38.73 7.17
C ARG A 2 -43.86 37.61 7.76
N THR A 3 -43.25 36.68 7.01
CA THR A 3 -42.45 36.74 5.78
C THR A 3 -41.36 37.83 5.79
N LYS A 4 -40.12 37.36 5.52
CA LYS A 4 -38.90 38.12 5.18
C LYS A 4 -38.05 38.47 6.40
N TYR A 5 -36.73 38.64 6.21
CA TYR A 5 -35.71 39.16 7.15
C TYR A 5 -34.77 38.20 7.94
N ARG A 6 -34.96 36.87 8.03
CA ARG A 6 -33.97 36.02 8.76
C ARG A 6 -32.82 35.47 7.90
N VAL A 7 -32.90 35.58 6.58
CA VAL A 7 -31.95 34.94 5.63
C VAL A 7 -30.75 35.83 5.26
N VAL A 8 -30.72 37.09 5.73
CA VAL A 8 -29.70 38.10 5.36
C VAL A 8 -28.87 38.52 6.58
N TRP A 9 -28.57 37.57 7.49
CA TRP A 9 -27.74 37.82 8.67
C TRP A 9 -26.81 36.64 8.98
N TRP A 10 -26.32 35.95 7.94
CA TRP A 10 -25.25 34.95 8.08
C TRP A 10 -24.05 35.23 7.17
N VAL A 11 -24.12 36.26 6.34
CA VAL A 11 -23.12 36.57 5.30
C VAL A 11 -22.02 37.54 5.80
N ALA A 12 -22.01 37.90 7.08
CA ALA A 12 -21.17 39.01 7.58
C ALA A 12 -20.33 38.69 8.84
N CYS A 13 -19.86 37.45 8.99
CA CYS A 13 -18.68 37.15 9.80
C CYS A 13 -17.68 36.45 8.90
N LEU A 14 -16.93 37.22 8.12
CA LEU A 14 -15.67 37.78 8.59
C LEU A 14 -14.66 36.64 8.85
N SER A 15 -14.09 36.16 7.74
CA SER A 15 -12.64 36.12 7.56
C SER A 15 -11.81 35.92 8.85
N LEU A 16 -11.63 34.66 9.24
CA LEU A 16 -10.43 34.22 9.94
C LEU A 16 -9.71 33.21 9.03
N THR A 17 -8.65 33.71 8.38
CA THR A 17 -7.36 33.03 8.20
C THR A 17 -7.39 31.50 8.27
N PHE A 18 -7.84 30.85 7.20
CA PHE A 18 -7.22 29.58 6.84
C PHE A 18 -5.87 29.93 6.22
N ALA A 19 -4.85 30.07 7.06
CA ALA A 19 -3.52 29.63 6.67
C ALA A 19 -3.68 28.11 6.42
N GLY A 20 -4.08 27.78 5.19
CA GLY A 20 -4.13 26.42 4.72
C GLY A 20 -2.73 25.85 4.90
N CYS A 21 -2.60 24.96 5.87
CA CYS A 21 -1.54 23.98 5.89
C CYS A 21 -1.85 23.03 4.73
N SER A 22 -1.55 23.46 3.51
CA SER A 22 -1.81 22.72 2.27
C SER A 22 -0.48 22.50 1.56
N THR A 23 0.44 21.79 2.21
CA THR A 23 1.64 21.21 1.59
C THR A 23 2.13 20.09 2.50
N ALA A 24 1.41 18.97 2.53
CA ALA A 24 1.90 17.71 3.10
C ALA A 24 1.22 16.48 2.49
N ASP A 25 0.03 16.60 1.90
CA ASP A 25 -0.72 15.45 1.36
C ASP A 25 -0.21 14.87 0.03
N ASP A 26 0.53 15.63 -0.79
CA ASP A 26 1.03 15.11 -2.08
C ASP A 26 2.27 14.21 -1.92
N ALA A 27 3.18 14.55 -1.00
CA ALA A 27 4.37 13.76 -0.76
C ALA A 27 4.02 12.39 -0.13
N THR A 28 3.15 12.39 0.88
CA THR A 28 2.76 11.15 1.58
C THR A 28 1.97 10.20 0.68
N ARG A 29 1.06 10.71 -0.17
CA ARG A 29 0.32 9.88 -1.12
C ARG A 29 1.25 9.23 -2.15
N SER A 30 2.23 9.99 -2.67
CA SER A 30 3.22 9.49 -3.62
C SER A 30 4.10 8.37 -3.04
N ASP A 31 4.43 8.43 -1.75
CA ASP A 31 5.22 7.40 -1.09
C ASP A 31 4.41 6.12 -0.82
N GLU A 32 3.15 6.27 -0.41
CA GLU A 32 2.21 5.16 -0.20
C GLU A 32 1.95 4.39 -1.50
N ASP A 33 1.68 5.09 -2.60
CA ASP A 33 1.50 4.49 -3.92
C ASP A 33 2.74 3.68 -4.35
N ARG A 34 3.94 4.17 -4.04
CA ARG A 34 5.20 3.48 -4.33
C ARG A 34 5.41 2.25 -3.47
N ALA A 35 5.05 2.32 -2.18
CA ALA A 35 5.08 1.17 -1.28
C ALA A 35 4.09 0.08 -1.73
N GLU A 36 2.86 0.47 -2.08
CA GLU A 36 1.82 -0.42 -2.57
C GLU A 36 2.25 -1.14 -3.86
N SER A 37 2.85 -0.41 -4.79
CA SER A 37 3.40 -0.98 -6.03
C SER A 37 4.50 -2.02 -5.76
N ARG A 38 5.43 -1.75 -4.83
CA ARG A 38 6.48 -2.71 -4.45
C ARG A 38 5.90 -3.94 -3.76
N CYS A 39 4.92 -3.78 -2.87
CA CYS A 39 4.26 -4.89 -2.21
C CYS A 39 3.45 -5.77 -3.18
N ARG A 40 2.84 -5.17 -4.22
CA ARG A 40 2.25 -5.95 -5.33
C ARG A 40 3.31 -6.75 -6.10
N ALA A 41 4.45 -6.12 -6.41
CA ALA A 41 5.54 -6.80 -7.08
C ALA A 41 6.09 -7.98 -6.25
N LEU A 42 6.17 -7.83 -4.92
CA LEU A 42 6.49 -8.94 -4.02
C LEU A 42 5.44 -10.05 -4.07
N ALA A 43 4.14 -9.73 -4.04
CA ALA A 43 3.08 -10.73 -4.14
C ALA A 43 3.19 -11.54 -5.44
N ASP A 44 3.43 -10.85 -6.57
CA ASP A 44 3.62 -11.48 -7.87
C ASP A 44 4.87 -12.38 -7.88
N HIS A 45 5.98 -11.88 -7.34
CA HIS A 45 7.23 -12.64 -7.23
C HIS A 45 7.07 -13.93 -6.42
N LEU A 46 6.39 -13.87 -5.27
CA LEU A 46 6.13 -15.05 -4.44
C LEU A 46 5.28 -16.10 -5.18
N VAL A 47 4.32 -15.67 -5.99
CA VAL A 47 3.53 -16.58 -6.83
C VAL A 47 4.42 -17.19 -7.91
N ASP A 48 5.26 -16.40 -8.56
CA ASP A 48 6.15 -16.91 -9.61
C ASP A 48 7.18 -17.90 -9.04
N LEU A 49 7.79 -17.62 -7.89
CA LEU A 49 8.66 -18.56 -7.17
C LEU A 49 7.94 -19.85 -6.79
N ARG A 50 6.68 -19.77 -6.37
CA ARG A 50 5.89 -20.95 -6.01
C ARG A 50 5.55 -21.83 -7.21
N LEU A 51 5.40 -21.22 -8.38
CA LEU A 51 5.05 -21.89 -9.62
C LEU A 51 6.28 -22.31 -10.42
N ASP A 52 7.47 -21.85 -10.04
CA ASP A 52 8.71 -22.22 -10.70
C ASP A 52 8.92 -23.74 -10.63
N GLY A 53 9.30 -24.33 -11.78
CA GLY A 53 9.49 -25.78 -11.92
C GLY A 53 8.21 -26.63 -11.94
N LEU A 54 7.01 -26.03 -11.91
CA LEU A 54 5.74 -26.77 -12.05
C LEU A 54 5.28 -26.83 -13.51
N ASP A 55 5.09 -28.04 -14.03
CA ASP A 55 4.49 -28.26 -15.35
C ASP A 55 2.96 -28.09 -15.33
N GLY A 56 2.39 -27.61 -16.43
CA GLY A 56 0.95 -27.52 -16.62
C GLY A 56 0.25 -26.35 -15.91
N VAL A 57 1.01 -25.42 -15.33
CA VAL A 57 0.48 -24.18 -14.76
C VAL A 57 0.01 -23.24 -15.88
N ASN A 58 -1.28 -22.92 -15.88
CA ASN A 58 -1.86 -21.97 -16.83
C ASN A 58 -2.04 -20.57 -16.20
N ALA A 59 -2.38 -19.59 -17.04
CA ALA A 59 -2.57 -18.21 -16.60
C ALA A 59 -3.69 -18.04 -15.57
N ASP A 60 -4.74 -18.85 -15.65
CA ASP A 60 -5.85 -18.82 -14.69
C ASP A 60 -5.42 -19.31 -13.30
N HIS A 61 -4.57 -20.33 -13.24
CA HIS A 61 -4.01 -20.81 -11.98
C HIS A 61 -3.12 -19.77 -11.32
N ARG A 62 -2.23 -19.13 -12.11
CA ARG A 62 -1.40 -18.02 -11.63
C ARG A 62 -2.25 -16.86 -11.11
N ARG A 63 -3.30 -16.49 -11.84
CA ARG A 63 -4.23 -15.44 -11.44
C ARG A 63 -4.94 -15.78 -10.13
N ALA A 64 -5.45 -17.00 -9.99
CA ALA A 64 -6.13 -17.43 -8.77
C ALA A 64 -5.22 -17.33 -7.53
N LEU A 65 -3.93 -17.66 -7.67
CA LEU A 65 -2.96 -17.51 -6.57
C LEU A 65 -2.70 -16.04 -6.21
N ARG A 66 -2.55 -15.16 -7.20
CA ARG A 66 -2.42 -13.70 -6.97
C ARG A 66 -3.65 -13.13 -6.29
N ASP A 67 -4.83 -13.50 -6.77
CA ASP A 67 -6.11 -13.07 -6.20
C ASP A 67 -6.27 -13.59 -4.75
N SER A 68 -5.69 -14.75 -4.42
CA SER A 68 -5.72 -15.31 -3.06
C SER A 68 -4.81 -14.60 -2.05
N LEU A 69 -3.69 -14.01 -2.48
CA LEU A 69 -2.86 -13.13 -1.65
C LEU A 69 -3.64 -11.83 -1.36
N GLY A 70 -4.28 -11.30 -2.40
CA GLY A 70 -5.29 -10.27 -2.29
C GLY A 70 -4.79 -8.93 -1.72
N ALA A 71 -5.75 -8.05 -1.47
CA ALA A 71 -5.49 -6.71 -0.97
C ALA A 71 -4.95 -6.72 0.47
N ASP A 72 -5.33 -7.70 1.29
CA ASP A 72 -4.90 -7.80 2.69
C ASP A 72 -3.40 -8.05 2.82
N PHE A 73 -2.82 -8.88 1.93
CA PHE A 73 -1.37 -9.07 1.88
C PHE A 73 -0.65 -7.76 1.56
N VAL A 74 -1.11 -7.05 0.52
CA VAL A 74 -0.50 -5.78 0.10
C VAL A 74 -0.62 -4.74 1.21
N ALA A 75 -1.79 -4.62 1.83
CA ALA A 75 -2.02 -3.70 2.93
C ALA A 75 -1.11 -4.02 4.12
N ARG A 76 -0.95 -5.29 4.49
CA ARG A 76 -0.02 -5.69 5.55
C ARG A 76 1.42 -5.35 5.19
N CYS A 77 1.84 -5.68 3.97
CA CYS A 77 3.19 -5.39 3.49
C CYS A 77 3.51 -3.89 3.56
N VAL A 78 2.60 -3.03 3.11
CA VAL A 78 2.80 -1.57 3.17
C VAL A 78 2.95 -1.07 4.62
N ASN A 79 2.20 -1.64 5.55
CA ASN A 79 2.16 -1.16 6.94
C ASN A 79 3.22 -1.79 7.86
N GLU A 80 3.63 -3.03 7.58
CA GLU A 80 4.39 -3.85 8.51
C GLU A 80 5.76 -4.28 7.95
N THR A 81 5.99 -4.15 6.64
CA THR A 81 7.23 -4.62 5.99
C THR A 81 8.08 -3.44 5.50
N PRO A 82 9.25 -3.20 6.12
CA PRO A 82 10.24 -2.24 5.64
C PRO A 82 10.65 -2.46 4.18
N SER A 83 10.93 -1.36 3.47
CA SER A 83 11.23 -1.39 2.04
C SER A 83 12.45 -2.25 1.71
N GLU A 84 13.44 -2.29 2.59
CA GLU A 84 14.67 -3.08 2.42
C GLU A 84 14.39 -4.58 2.42
N GLN A 85 13.41 -5.03 3.23
CA GLN A 85 13.00 -6.44 3.28
C GLN A 85 12.20 -6.82 2.04
N VAL A 86 11.34 -5.91 1.57
CA VAL A 86 10.62 -6.10 0.31
C VAL A 86 11.61 -6.21 -0.85
N GLU A 87 12.62 -5.35 -0.91
CA GLU A 87 13.67 -5.38 -1.94
C GLU A 87 14.54 -6.64 -1.86
N CYS A 88 14.93 -7.06 -0.66
CA CYS A 88 15.62 -8.33 -0.43
C CYS A 88 14.78 -9.52 -0.95
N ALA A 89 13.50 -9.57 -0.58
CA ALA A 89 12.62 -10.68 -0.94
C ALA A 89 12.33 -10.72 -2.45
N ILE A 90 12.22 -9.57 -3.12
CA ILE A 90 12.07 -9.51 -4.59
C ILE A 90 13.37 -9.94 -5.29
N ALA A 91 14.54 -9.70 -4.69
CA ALA A 91 15.82 -10.12 -5.24
C ALA A 91 16.14 -11.61 -5.02
N SER A 92 15.36 -12.32 -4.18
CA SER A 92 15.58 -13.74 -3.94
C SER A 92 15.23 -14.60 -5.15
N SER A 93 15.91 -15.73 -5.29
CA SER A 93 15.68 -16.67 -6.41
C SER A 93 14.77 -17.85 -6.04
N ASP A 94 14.39 -17.96 -4.77
CA ASP A 94 13.59 -19.05 -4.23
C ASP A 94 12.76 -18.57 -3.02
N THR A 95 11.79 -19.40 -2.62
CA THR A 95 10.86 -19.09 -1.54
C THR A 95 11.51 -19.05 -0.16
N ASP A 96 12.59 -19.80 0.05
CA ASP A 96 13.27 -19.85 1.35
C ASP A 96 14.05 -18.55 1.57
N GLY A 97 14.80 -18.09 0.55
CA GLY A 97 15.46 -16.79 0.58
C GLY A 97 14.47 -15.61 0.71
N ALA A 98 13.30 -15.68 0.06
CA ALA A 98 12.25 -14.67 0.26
C ALA A 98 11.75 -14.66 1.71
N ALA A 99 11.54 -15.84 2.29
CA ALA A 99 11.08 -15.97 3.67
C ALA A 99 12.14 -15.47 4.68
N GLU A 100 13.42 -15.75 4.45
CA GLU A 100 14.52 -15.22 5.26
C GLU A 100 14.54 -13.69 5.24
N CYS A 101 14.46 -13.07 4.05
CA CYS A 101 14.38 -11.62 3.91
C CYS A 101 13.24 -11.01 4.72
N LEU A 102 12.07 -11.64 4.73
CA LEU A 102 10.88 -11.16 5.45
C LEU A 102 10.93 -11.46 6.97
N ALA A 103 11.72 -12.46 7.40
CA ALA A 103 11.89 -12.80 8.81
C ALA A 103 12.93 -11.92 9.51
N HIS A 104 13.92 -11.38 8.78
CA HIS A 104 15.00 -10.60 9.36
C HIS A 104 14.61 -9.17 9.80
N GLY A 105 13.38 -8.74 9.54
CA GLY A 105 12.84 -7.47 10.03
C GLY A 105 12.65 -7.36 11.54
N ASP A 106 12.50 -8.49 12.22
CA ASP A 106 12.26 -8.51 13.66
C ASP A 106 13.54 -8.29 14.48
N ALA A 107 14.73 -8.48 13.91
CA ALA A 107 16.00 -8.35 14.63
C ALA A 107 16.46 -6.88 14.85
N SER A 108 15.75 -5.90 14.30
CA SER A 108 16.09 -4.47 14.39
C SER A 108 15.08 -3.61 15.16
N ARG A 109 14.11 -4.22 15.86
CA ARG A 109 13.14 -3.49 16.71
C ARG A 109 13.71 -3.36 18.14
N PRO A 110 14.16 -2.17 18.58
CA PRO A 110 14.58 -1.96 19.98
C PRO A 110 13.42 -2.07 20.96
#